data_AF-H3AB52-F1
#
_entry.id   AF-H3AB52-F1
#
_cell.length_a   1.000
_cell.length_b   1.000
_cell.length_c   1.000
_cell.angle_alpha   90.00
_cell.angle_beta   90.00
_cell.angle_gamma   90.00
#
_symmetry.space_group_name_H-M   'P 1'
#
loop_
_entity.id
_entity.type
_entity.pdbx_description
1 polymer ?
#
loop_
_entity_poly.entity_id
_entity_poly.type
_entity_poly.pdbx_seq_one_letter_code
_entity_poly.pdbx_strand_id
1 'polypeptide(L)'
;YSQWRHFIPTTAKKRLSSAEYRKRKAEKKMLFVLHRLVALTRTHAVQNLAFQGHSDRLCEPGNGNFLKFIELMGMFDGVMKEHLRRIMSNETHIHYLGKNIQNKLIDLLASKIRGKILSMVKESKYYSVILDCMPDISHMEQMAMIVRFVSTRPGKQDVNVVMEIQERFLAFVKLDDSSGEGMMEVLFQKLNKMGLPLADMRG
;
A
#
# COMPACT_ATOMS: atom_id res chain seq x y z
N TYR A 1 -33.53 -1.38 56.86
CA TYR A 1 -32.34 -2.09 57.35
C TYR A 1 -32.30 -3.46 56.69
N SER A 2 -31.59 -3.64 55.58
CA SER A 2 -30.16 -4.01 55.51
C SER A 2 -29.99 -5.53 55.53
N GLN A 3 -29.97 -6.21 54.36
CA GLN A 3 -29.05 -7.36 54.12
C GLN A 3 -29.16 -8.08 52.77
N TRP A 4 -30.16 -7.84 51.91
CA TRP A 4 -30.28 -8.61 50.65
C TRP A 4 -29.50 -8.06 49.44
N ARG A 5 -28.73 -6.97 49.59
CA ARG A 5 -27.90 -6.40 48.49
C ARG A 5 -26.57 -7.14 48.24
N HIS A 6 -26.30 -8.25 48.93
CA HIS A 6 -25.05 -9.01 48.78
C HIS A 6 -25.15 -10.27 47.91
N PHE A 7 -26.31 -10.58 47.33
CA PHE A 7 -26.50 -11.74 46.44
C PHE A 7 -26.83 -11.38 44.99
N ILE A 8 -26.27 -10.27 44.49
CA ILE A 8 -26.05 -10.17 43.05
C ILE A 8 -24.71 -10.86 42.79
N PRO A 9 -24.66 -12.03 42.14
CA PRO A 9 -23.39 -12.60 41.78
C PRO A 9 -22.68 -11.59 40.86
N THR A 10 -21.55 -11.09 41.33
CA THR A 10 -20.59 -10.21 40.64
C THR A 10 -19.89 -10.95 39.48
N THR A 11 -20.60 -11.86 38.83
CA THR A 11 -20.18 -12.67 37.70
C THR A 11 -20.72 -12.10 36.38
N ALA A 12 -21.82 -11.34 36.39
CA ALA A 12 -22.39 -10.77 35.16
C ALA A 12 -21.59 -9.59 34.55
N LYS A 13 -20.70 -8.95 35.33
CA LYS A 13 -19.71 -7.96 34.84
C LYS A 13 -18.29 -8.52 34.68
N LYS A 14 -18.06 -9.81 34.99
CA LYS A 14 -16.74 -10.43 34.88
C LYS A 14 -16.67 -11.28 33.61
N ARG A 15 -15.73 -10.87 32.75
CA ARG A 15 -15.18 -11.57 31.58
C ARG A 15 -16.01 -11.38 30.30
N LEU A 16 -15.48 -10.53 29.38
CA LEU A 16 -15.37 -11.00 27.98
C LEU A 16 -14.94 -12.46 28.06
N SER A 17 -15.65 -13.39 27.41
CA SER A 17 -15.28 -14.80 27.45
C SER A 17 -13.76 -14.91 27.24
N SER A 18 -13.09 -15.80 27.98
CA SER A 18 -11.63 -15.93 27.91
C SER A 18 -11.16 -16.09 26.45
N ALA A 19 -11.99 -16.68 25.60
CA ALA A 19 -11.83 -16.75 24.15
C ALA A 19 -11.85 -15.38 23.44
N GLU A 20 -12.86 -14.54 23.67
CA GLU A 20 -12.94 -13.20 23.05
C GLU A 20 -11.79 -12.28 23.48
N TYR A 21 -11.39 -12.34 24.76
CA TYR A 21 -10.23 -11.59 25.24
C TYR A 21 -8.95 -12.05 24.53
N ARG A 22 -8.75 -13.37 24.38
CA ARG A 22 -7.61 -13.94 23.64
C ARG A 22 -7.63 -13.52 22.17
N LYS A 23 -8.80 -13.53 21.53
CA LYS A 23 -9.00 -13.08 20.15
C LYS A 23 -8.58 -11.62 19.96
N ARG A 24 -9.12 -10.69 20.76
CA ARG A 24 -8.76 -9.26 20.69
C ARG A 24 -7.27 -9.03 20.93
N LYS A 25 -6.66 -9.76 21.86
CA LYS A 25 -5.21 -9.68 22.12
C LYS A 25 -4.40 -10.16 20.93
N ALA A 26 -4.83 -11.22 20.23
CA ALA A 26 -4.18 -11.71 19.02
C ALA A 26 -4.32 -10.73 17.85
N GLU A 27 -5.52 -10.16 17.64
CA GLU A 27 -5.77 -9.12 16.63
C GLU A 27 -4.87 -7.90 16.84
N LYS A 28 -4.76 -7.43 18.09
CA LYS A 28 -3.88 -6.30 18.43
C LYS A 28 -2.41 -6.62 18.14
N LYS A 29 -1.95 -7.85 18.44
CA LYS A 29 -0.58 -8.28 18.09
C LYS A 29 -0.38 -8.30 16.57
N MET A 30 -1.34 -8.81 15.82
CA MET A 30 -1.26 -8.85 14.36
C MET A 30 -1.22 -7.44 13.75
N LEU A 31 -1.96 -6.48 14.31
CA LEU A 31 -1.91 -5.09 13.87
C LEU A 31 -0.51 -4.48 14.00
N PHE A 32 0.21 -4.80 15.09
CA PHE A 32 1.59 -4.36 15.27
C PHE A 32 2.55 -5.00 14.24
N VAL A 33 2.32 -6.26 13.87
CA VAL A 33 3.07 -6.92 12.78
C VAL A 33 2.78 -6.21 11.46
N LEU A 34 1.50 -6.06 11.09
CA LEU A 34 1.08 -5.41 9.84
C LEU A 34 1.64 -3.98 9.70
N HIS A 35 1.68 -3.21 10.78
CA HIS A 35 2.28 -1.87 10.77
C HIS A 35 3.75 -1.90 10.31
N ARG A 36 4.53 -2.89 10.76
CA ARG A 36 5.94 -3.06 10.35
C ARG A 36 6.04 -3.54 8.91
N LEU A 37 5.15 -4.44 8.47
CA LEU A 37 5.12 -4.90 7.08
C LEU A 37 4.81 -3.76 6.10
N VAL A 38 3.85 -2.90 6.44
CA VAL A 38 3.51 -1.70 5.65
C VAL A 38 4.69 -0.72 5.62
N ALA A 39 5.33 -0.48 6.77
CA ALA A 39 6.51 0.39 6.84
C ALA A 39 7.66 -0.16 5.99
N LEU A 40 7.93 -1.47 6.07
CA LEU A 40 8.95 -2.14 5.27
C LEU A 40 8.63 -2.05 3.77
N THR A 41 7.38 -2.31 3.38
CA THR A 41 6.92 -2.18 1.99
C THR A 41 7.16 -0.77 1.46
N ARG A 42 6.83 0.26 2.25
CA ARG A 42 7.11 1.65 1.89
C ARG A 42 8.62 1.89 1.73
N THR A 43 9.45 1.42 2.66
CA THR A 43 10.91 1.61 2.60
C THR A 43 11.49 0.98 1.34
N HIS A 44 11.10 -0.25 1.01
CA HIS A 44 11.56 -0.90 -0.21
C HIS A 44 11.15 -0.13 -1.47
N ALA A 45 9.90 0.36 -1.52
CA ALA A 45 9.42 1.15 -2.65
C ALA A 45 10.21 2.45 -2.83
N VAL A 46 10.51 3.18 -1.73
CA VAL A 46 11.26 4.44 -1.78
C VAL A 46 12.73 4.21 -2.18
N GLN A 47 13.31 3.09 -1.78
CA GLN A 47 14.71 2.74 -2.07
C GLN A 47 14.89 1.92 -3.35
N ASN A 48 13.80 1.66 -4.09
CA ASN A 48 13.80 0.79 -5.26
C ASN A 48 14.43 -0.61 -5.01
N LEU A 49 14.15 -1.18 -3.83
CA LEU A 49 14.66 -2.50 -3.46
C LEU A 49 13.71 -3.60 -3.94
N ALA A 50 14.27 -4.63 -4.60
CA ALA A 50 13.53 -5.83 -4.95
C ALA A 50 12.89 -6.44 -3.70
N PHE A 51 11.62 -6.83 -3.77
CA PHE A 51 10.89 -7.41 -2.64
C PHE A 51 11.17 -8.90 -2.47
N GLN A 52 11.00 -9.63 -3.57
CA GLN A 52 10.97 -11.09 -3.61
C GLN A 52 12.30 -11.64 -4.12
N GLY A 53 12.57 -12.89 -3.75
CA GLY A 53 13.66 -13.66 -4.30
C GLY A 53 13.16 -14.99 -4.84
N HIS A 54 14.11 -15.87 -5.16
CA HIS A 54 13.85 -17.21 -5.67
C HIS A 54 13.07 -18.07 -4.67
N SER A 55 13.40 -17.97 -3.37
CA SER A 55 12.65 -18.63 -2.30
C SER A 55 11.57 -17.71 -1.71
N ASP A 56 10.50 -18.29 -1.21
CA ASP A 56 9.44 -17.62 -0.44
C ASP A 56 9.41 -18.06 1.03
N ARG A 57 10.42 -18.81 1.48
CA ARG A 57 10.51 -19.39 2.82
C ARG A 57 11.45 -18.59 3.72
N LEU A 58 11.09 -18.48 4.99
CA LEU A 58 11.93 -17.83 5.99
C LEU A 58 13.24 -18.60 6.19
N CYS A 59 14.31 -17.86 6.47
CA CYS A 59 15.65 -18.33 6.77
C CYS A 59 16.34 -19.12 5.64
N GLU A 60 15.73 -19.26 4.47
CA GLU A 60 16.39 -19.85 3.29
C GLU A 60 17.25 -18.82 2.55
N PRO A 61 18.34 -19.25 1.89
CA PRO A 61 19.07 -18.43 0.94
C PRO A 61 18.15 -17.96 -0.19
N GLY A 62 18.34 -16.71 -0.64
CA GLY A 62 17.60 -16.18 -1.79
C GLY A 62 16.11 -15.95 -1.54
N ASN A 63 15.65 -15.81 -0.30
CA ASN A 63 14.24 -15.57 0.03
C ASN A 63 13.75 -14.11 -0.13
N GLY A 64 14.55 -13.29 -0.82
CA GLY A 64 14.24 -11.91 -1.13
C GLY A 64 14.48 -10.94 0.02
N ASN A 65 14.62 -9.66 -0.32
CA ASN A 65 14.93 -8.64 0.68
C ASN A 65 13.80 -8.49 1.70
N PHE A 66 12.54 -8.66 1.31
CA PHE A 66 11.41 -8.49 2.24
C PHE A 66 11.50 -9.46 3.43
N LEU A 67 11.75 -10.75 3.14
CA LEU A 67 11.90 -11.76 4.20
C LEU A 67 13.22 -11.57 4.96
N LYS A 68 14.31 -11.18 4.30
CA LYS A 68 15.58 -10.86 4.98
C LYS A 68 15.48 -9.70 5.96
N PHE A 69 14.79 -8.63 5.60
CA PHE A 69 14.57 -7.53 6.53
C PHE A 69 13.64 -7.91 7.68
N ILE A 70 12.70 -8.83 7.47
CA ILE A 70 11.87 -9.37 8.55
C ILE A 70 12.70 -10.21 9.52
N GLU A 71 13.56 -11.10 9.01
CA GLU A 71 14.52 -11.87 9.81
C GLU A 71 15.40 -10.95 10.65
N LEU A 72 15.95 -9.90 10.01
CA LEU A 72 16.75 -8.87 10.67
C LEU A 72 15.95 -8.15 11.77
N MET A 73 14.71 -7.72 11.48
CA MET A 73 13.85 -7.11 12.49
C MET A 73 13.57 -8.06 13.66
N GLY A 74 13.47 -9.36 13.42
CA GLY A 74 13.31 -10.39 14.45
C GLY A 74 14.44 -10.43 15.49
N MET A 75 15.63 -9.94 15.15
CA MET A 75 16.77 -9.87 16.07
C MET A 75 16.59 -8.77 17.12
N PHE A 76 15.91 -7.68 16.77
CA PHE A 76 15.87 -6.44 17.57
C PHE A 76 14.47 -6.04 18.03
N ASP A 77 13.43 -6.43 17.30
CA ASP A 77 12.04 -6.08 17.58
C ASP A 77 11.30 -7.25 18.23
N GLY A 78 10.87 -7.07 19.48
CA GLY A 78 10.20 -8.13 20.25
C GLY A 78 8.87 -8.62 19.65
N VAL A 79 8.16 -7.78 18.89
CA VAL A 79 6.92 -8.17 18.20
C VAL A 79 7.25 -9.09 17.03
N MET A 80 8.23 -8.71 16.20
CA MET A 80 8.67 -9.53 15.07
C MET A 80 9.37 -10.81 15.53
N LYS A 81 10.15 -10.75 16.61
CA LYS A 81 10.77 -11.93 17.23
C LYS A 81 9.74 -12.97 17.62
N GLU A 82 8.70 -12.56 18.34
CA GLU A 82 7.62 -13.47 18.74
C GLU A 82 6.79 -13.94 17.54
N HIS A 83 6.59 -13.10 16.53
CA HIS A 83 5.90 -13.49 15.30
C HIS A 83 6.67 -14.58 14.55
N LEU A 84 7.97 -14.38 14.33
CA LEU A 84 8.85 -15.37 13.69
C LEU A 84 8.93 -16.66 14.49
N ARG A 85 9.06 -16.59 15.83
CA ARG A 85 9.05 -17.77 16.69
C ARG A 85 7.80 -18.62 16.46
N ARG A 86 6.61 -18.00 16.40
CA ARG A 86 5.33 -18.70 16.15
C ARG A 86 5.26 -19.34 14.77
N ILE A 87 5.86 -18.72 13.77
CA ILE A 87 5.91 -19.28 12.41
C ILE A 87 6.82 -20.50 12.42
N MET A 88 8.02 -20.37 12.96
CA MET A 88 9.01 -21.46 13.01
C MET A 88 8.56 -22.63 13.88
N SER A 89 7.76 -22.38 14.93
CA SER A 89 7.18 -23.44 15.78
C SER A 89 5.86 -24.01 15.25
N ASN A 90 5.41 -23.61 14.05
CA ASN A 90 4.12 -23.99 13.48
C ASN A 90 2.91 -23.66 14.38
N GLU A 91 3.03 -22.69 15.29
CA GLU A 91 1.92 -22.18 16.09
C GLU A 91 1.00 -21.24 15.29
N THR A 92 1.45 -20.73 14.15
CA THR A 92 0.65 -19.88 13.27
C THR A 92 0.87 -20.20 11.79
N HIS A 93 -0.23 -20.50 11.10
CA HIS A 93 -0.21 -20.71 9.65
C HIS A 93 -0.53 -19.43 8.86
N ILE A 94 -1.18 -18.44 9.49
CA ILE A 94 -1.58 -17.17 8.85
C ILE A 94 -0.65 -16.07 9.35
N HIS A 95 0.47 -15.88 8.64
CA HIS A 95 1.55 -15.00 9.10
C HIS A 95 1.82 -13.76 8.23
N TYR A 96 1.07 -13.57 7.14
CA TYR A 96 1.12 -12.37 6.29
C TYR A 96 2.46 -12.09 5.59
N LEU A 97 3.37 -13.08 5.53
CA LEU A 97 4.69 -12.90 4.90
C LEU A 97 4.77 -13.47 3.47
N GLY A 98 3.78 -14.25 3.05
CA GLY A 98 3.79 -14.89 1.74
C GLY A 98 3.69 -13.88 0.58
N LYS A 99 4.18 -14.29 -0.60
CA LYS A 99 4.25 -13.47 -1.83
C LYS A 99 2.93 -12.77 -2.17
N ASN A 100 1.80 -13.46 -2.05
CA ASN A 100 0.47 -12.89 -2.32
C ASN A 100 0.13 -11.71 -1.40
N ILE A 101 0.51 -11.79 -0.12
CA ILE A 101 0.29 -10.71 0.83
C ILE A 101 1.24 -9.55 0.56
N GLN A 102 2.50 -9.83 0.18
CA GLN A 102 3.44 -8.79 -0.24
C GLN A 102 2.87 -8.00 -1.43
N ASN A 103 2.38 -8.69 -2.47
CA ASN A 103 1.73 -8.04 -3.62
C ASN A 103 0.52 -7.22 -3.17
N LYS A 104 -0.29 -7.74 -2.24
CA LYS A 104 -1.44 -7.00 -1.71
C LYS A 104 -1.04 -5.72 -0.98
N LEU A 105 0.05 -5.74 -0.20
CA LEU A 105 0.58 -4.55 0.47
C LEU A 105 1.04 -3.50 -0.55
N ILE A 106 1.74 -3.94 -1.61
CA ILE A 106 2.17 -3.09 -2.72
C ILE A 106 0.94 -2.45 -3.39
N ASP A 107 -0.06 -3.24 -3.75
CA ASP A 107 -1.29 -2.76 -4.39
C ASP A 107 -2.05 -1.75 -3.54
N LEU A 108 -2.14 -1.99 -2.22
CA LEU A 108 -2.81 -1.09 -1.29
C LEU A 108 -2.08 0.25 -1.20
N LEU A 109 -0.75 0.26 -1.10
CA LEU A 109 0.04 1.48 -1.09
C LEU A 109 -0.08 2.22 -2.43
N ALA A 110 0.07 1.52 -3.55
CA ALA A 110 -0.07 2.09 -4.89
C ALA A 110 -1.46 2.71 -5.11
N SER A 111 -2.53 2.02 -4.66
CA SER A 111 -3.90 2.52 -4.73
C SER A 111 -4.09 3.80 -3.90
N LYS A 112 -3.55 3.87 -2.69
CA LYS A 112 -3.64 5.07 -1.84
C LYS A 112 -2.86 6.24 -2.41
N ILE A 113 -1.66 6.01 -2.94
CA ILE A 113 -0.85 7.05 -3.59
C ILE A 113 -1.58 7.58 -4.83
N ARG A 114 -2.03 6.69 -5.70
CA ARG A 114 -2.79 7.05 -6.90
C ARG A 114 -4.07 7.82 -6.57
N GLY A 115 -4.82 7.39 -5.55
CA GLY A 115 -5.99 8.12 -5.08
C GLY A 115 -5.66 9.55 -4.63
N LYS A 116 -4.53 9.75 -3.95
CA LYS A 116 -4.07 11.10 -3.56
C LYS A 116 -3.67 11.94 -4.77
N ILE A 117 -2.96 11.37 -5.75
CA ILE A 117 -2.62 12.05 -7.00
C ILE A 117 -3.89 12.50 -7.73
N LEU A 118 -4.87 11.60 -7.89
CA LEU A 118 -6.13 11.92 -8.57
C LEU A 118 -6.93 13.02 -7.85
N SER A 119 -6.91 13.05 -6.51
CA SER A 119 -7.50 14.16 -5.74
C SER A 119 -6.83 15.48 -6.10
N MET A 120 -5.49 15.52 -6.10
CA MET A 120 -4.73 16.73 -6.39
C MET A 120 -4.95 17.23 -7.83
N VAL A 121 -5.06 16.32 -8.79
CA VAL A 121 -5.39 16.67 -10.19
C VAL A 121 -6.77 17.31 -10.27
N LYS A 122 -7.78 16.72 -9.61
CA LYS A 122 -9.15 17.25 -9.57
C LYS A 122 -9.22 18.62 -8.89
N GLU A 123 -8.48 18.80 -7.80
CA GLU A 123 -8.34 20.09 -7.10
C GLU A 123 -7.71 21.17 -8.02
N SER A 124 -6.80 20.77 -8.91
CA SER A 124 -6.14 21.66 -9.86
C SER A 124 -6.99 22.01 -11.09
N LYS A 125 -8.14 21.30 -11.26
CA LYS A 125 -9.03 21.33 -12.43
C LYS A 125 -8.35 20.88 -13.72
N TYR A 126 -7.38 21.65 -14.22
CA TYR A 126 -6.73 21.40 -15.51
C TYR A 126 -5.47 20.54 -15.37
N TYR A 127 -5.25 19.67 -16.36
CA TYR A 127 -4.09 18.79 -16.41
C TYR A 127 -3.70 18.47 -17.85
N SER A 128 -2.46 18.04 -18.06
CA SER A 128 -2.02 17.38 -19.28
C SER A 128 -1.52 15.97 -18.98
N VAL A 129 -1.44 15.13 -20.01
CA VAL A 129 -0.91 13.77 -19.90
C VAL A 129 0.34 13.66 -20.76
N ILE A 130 1.42 13.16 -20.17
CA ILE A 130 2.64 12.79 -20.87
C ILE A 130 2.62 11.27 -21.01
N LEU A 131 2.77 10.81 -22.24
CA LEU A 131 2.84 9.40 -22.61
C LEU A 131 4.25 9.11 -23.12
N ASP A 132 4.90 8.12 -22.53
CA ASP A 132 6.23 7.68 -22.93
C ASP A 132 6.21 6.18 -23.24
N CYS A 133 6.50 5.82 -24.49
CA CYS A 133 6.44 4.44 -24.97
C CYS A 133 7.81 3.78 -24.84
N MET A 134 7.83 2.65 -24.14
CA MET A 134 9.02 1.87 -23.87
C MET A 134 8.79 0.40 -24.29
N PRO A 135 9.73 -0.22 -25.03
CA PRO A 135 9.68 -1.65 -25.27
C PRO A 135 9.99 -2.41 -23.97
N ASP A 136 9.09 -3.29 -23.53
CA ASP A 136 9.30 -4.14 -22.35
C ASP A 136 10.25 -5.31 -22.65
N ILE A 137 10.80 -5.93 -21.60
CA ILE A 137 11.74 -7.06 -21.61
C ILE A 137 11.19 -8.25 -22.42
N SER A 138 9.86 -8.38 -22.55
CA SER A 138 9.19 -9.42 -23.33
C SER A 138 8.79 -8.99 -24.76
N HIS A 139 9.37 -7.92 -25.30
CA HIS A 139 9.01 -7.32 -26.61
C HIS A 139 7.56 -6.84 -26.73
N MET A 140 6.86 -6.60 -25.62
CA MET A 140 5.54 -5.97 -25.62
C MET A 140 5.70 -4.47 -25.42
N GLU A 141 4.99 -3.66 -26.20
CA GLU A 141 5.00 -2.22 -26.02
C GLU A 141 4.24 -1.83 -24.74
N GLN A 142 4.88 -1.05 -23.88
CA GLN A 142 4.26 -0.46 -22.71
C GLN A 142 4.40 1.06 -22.76
N MET A 143 3.41 1.75 -22.19
CA MET A 143 3.36 3.19 -22.13
C MET A 143 3.31 3.65 -20.69
N ALA A 144 4.27 4.46 -20.28
CA ALA A 144 4.24 5.16 -19.01
C ALA A 144 3.30 6.37 -19.13
N MET A 145 2.28 6.41 -18.26
CA MET A 145 1.33 7.51 -18.19
C MET A 145 1.68 8.41 -17.01
N ILE A 146 2.02 9.66 -17.30
CA ILE A 146 2.35 10.69 -16.31
C ILE A 146 1.32 11.82 -16.43
N VAL A 147 0.75 12.24 -15.31
CA VAL A 147 -0.12 13.43 -15.27
C VAL A 147 0.69 14.64 -14.82
N ARG A 148 0.52 15.74 -15.54
CA ARG A 148 1.12 17.04 -15.23
C ARG A 148 0.03 18.04 -14.91
N PHE A 149 0.15 18.73 -13.77
CA PHE A 149 -0.85 19.68 -13.29
C PHE A 149 -0.20 20.76 -12.42
N VAL A 150 -0.90 21.89 -12.25
CA VAL A 150 -0.43 22.99 -11.40
C VAL A 150 -1.08 22.86 -10.03
N SER A 151 -0.28 22.48 -9.03
CA SER A 151 -0.73 22.45 -7.65
C SER A 151 -0.57 23.82 -6.98
N THR A 152 -1.53 24.16 -6.12
CA THR A 152 -1.44 25.34 -5.26
C THR A 152 -1.16 24.91 -3.83
N ARG A 153 -0.29 25.65 -3.14
CA ARG A 153 -0.03 25.46 -1.71
C ARG A 153 -0.05 26.81 -0.98
N PRO A 154 -0.51 26.84 0.29
CA PRO A 154 -0.34 28.02 1.13
C PRO A 154 1.16 28.35 1.27
N GLY A 155 1.53 29.61 1.07
CA GLY A 155 2.88 30.10 1.34
C GLY A 155 3.18 30.13 2.84
N LYS A 156 4.46 30.33 3.18
CA LYS A 156 4.98 30.30 4.57
C LYS A 156 4.33 31.29 5.56
N GLN A 157 3.43 32.16 5.10
CA GLN A 157 2.80 33.22 5.89
C GLN A 157 1.30 33.42 5.57
N ASP A 158 0.63 32.46 4.92
CA ASP A 158 -0.81 32.53 4.57
C ASP A 158 -1.27 33.72 3.67
N VAL A 159 -0.35 34.59 3.23
CA VAL A 159 -0.68 35.75 2.36
C VAL A 159 -0.46 35.45 0.87
N ASN A 160 0.38 34.46 0.51
CA ASN A 160 0.72 34.17 -0.89
C ASN A 160 0.42 32.70 -1.25
N VAL A 161 -0.25 32.48 -2.37
CA VAL A 161 -0.42 31.14 -2.96
C VAL A 161 0.83 30.82 -3.78
N VAL A 162 1.49 29.70 -3.46
CA VAL A 162 2.60 29.19 -4.26
C VAL A 162 2.04 28.21 -5.28
N MET A 163 2.31 28.46 -6.57
CA MET A 163 1.97 27.55 -7.65
C MET A 163 3.20 26.71 -8.01
N GLU A 164 3.03 25.39 -8.09
CA GLU A 164 4.08 24.45 -8.45
C GLU A 164 3.55 23.47 -9.50
N ILE A 165 4.27 23.35 -10.62
CA ILE A 165 4.01 22.30 -11.61
C ILE A 165 4.43 20.97 -10.99
N GLN A 166 3.51 20.02 -10.95
CA GLN A 166 3.78 18.66 -10.52
C GLN A 166 3.59 17.68 -11.66
N GLU A 167 4.54 16.75 -11.78
CA GLU A 167 4.44 15.57 -12.62
C GLU A 167 4.35 14.34 -11.73
N ARG A 168 3.37 13.49 -12.00
CA ARG A 168 3.06 12.31 -11.19
C ARG A 168 2.77 11.13 -12.08
N PHE A 169 3.47 10.03 -11.85
CA PHE A 169 3.21 8.76 -12.49
C PHE A 169 1.83 8.21 -12.10
N LEU A 170 1.05 7.76 -13.08
CA LEU A 170 -0.27 7.16 -12.87
C LEU A 170 -0.26 5.64 -13.05
N ALA A 171 0.32 5.15 -14.14
CA ALA A 171 0.33 3.74 -14.47
C ALA A 171 1.30 3.44 -15.63
N PHE A 172 1.79 2.20 -15.68
CA PHE A 172 2.19 1.57 -16.93
C PHE A 172 0.95 1.00 -17.59
N VAL A 173 0.87 1.17 -18.89
CA VAL A 173 -0.25 0.72 -19.70
C VAL A 173 0.29 -0.14 -20.82
N LYS A 174 -0.13 -1.41 -20.84
CA LYS A 174 0.17 -2.29 -21.97
C LYS A 174 -0.54 -1.76 -23.22
N LEU A 175 0.18 -1.69 -24.33
CA LEU A 175 -0.36 -1.40 -25.66
C LEU A 175 -0.40 -2.69 -26.47
N ASP A 176 -1.58 -3.04 -26.97
CA ASP A 176 -1.73 -4.10 -27.96
C ASP A 176 -1.69 -3.54 -29.40
N ASP A 177 -2.04 -2.26 -29.56
CA ASP A 177 -1.86 -1.46 -30.79
C ASP A 177 -1.07 -0.20 -30.46
N SER A 178 0.09 -0.03 -31.11
CA SER A 178 0.99 1.11 -30.96
C SER A 178 0.78 2.22 -31.98
N SER A 179 -0.27 2.11 -32.80
CA SER A 179 -0.74 3.23 -33.61
C SER A 179 -1.16 4.42 -32.73
N GLY A 180 -1.15 5.63 -33.30
CA GLY A 180 -1.64 6.82 -32.60
C GLY A 180 -3.09 6.70 -32.13
N GLU A 181 -3.92 6.00 -32.90
CA GLU A 181 -5.32 5.73 -32.58
C GLU A 181 -5.46 4.77 -31.39
N GLY A 182 -4.74 3.64 -31.42
CA GLY A 182 -4.74 2.66 -30.34
C GLY A 182 -4.26 3.26 -29.01
N MET A 183 -3.19 4.05 -29.04
CA MET A 183 -2.71 4.78 -27.86
C MET A 183 -3.75 5.74 -27.29
N MET A 184 -4.47 6.46 -28.17
CA MET A 184 -5.48 7.43 -27.77
C MET A 184 -6.73 6.76 -27.18
N GLU A 185 -7.18 5.65 -27.75
CA GLU A 185 -8.29 4.87 -27.21
C GLU A 185 -7.96 4.37 -25.80
N VAL A 186 -6.79 3.76 -25.64
CA VAL A 186 -6.31 3.26 -24.36
C VAL A 186 -6.19 4.38 -23.34
N LEU A 187 -5.66 5.55 -23.73
CA LEU A 187 -5.61 6.74 -22.88
C LEU A 187 -7.01 7.12 -22.37
N PHE A 188 -7.99 7.23 -23.27
CA PHE A 188 -9.35 7.64 -22.92
C PHE A 188 -10.03 6.65 -21.98
N GLN A 189 -9.86 5.36 -22.23
CA GLN A 189 -10.35 4.31 -21.32
C GLN A 189 -9.73 4.43 -19.92
N LYS A 190 -8.42 4.71 -19.83
CA LYS A 190 -7.72 4.89 -18.55
C LYS A 190 -8.18 6.15 -17.82
N LEU A 191 -8.28 7.29 -18.51
CA LEU A 191 -8.76 8.55 -17.93
C LEU A 191 -10.18 8.40 -17.37
N ASN A 192 -11.08 7.79 -18.14
CA ASN A 192 -12.45 7.52 -17.70
C ASN A 192 -12.47 6.63 -16.44
N LYS A 193 -11.69 5.54 -16.43
CA LYS A 193 -11.56 4.65 -15.26
C LYS A 193 -10.99 5.34 -14.03
N MET A 194 -10.16 6.37 -14.21
CA MET A 194 -9.61 7.18 -13.12
C MET A 194 -10.52 8.36 -12.73
N GLY A 195 -11.61 8.58 -13.47
CA GLY A 195 -12.54 9.69 -13.28
C GLY A 195 -11.87 11.05 -13.52
N LEU A 196 -10.98 11.12 -14.52
CA LEU A 196 -10.36 12.36 -14.98
C LEU A 196 -11.10 12.83 -16.26
N PRO A 197 -11.78 13.98 -16.24
CA PRO A 197 -12.56 14.45 -17.39
C PRO A 197 -11.66 14.87 -18.56
N LEU A 198 -11.99 14.41 -19.77
CA LEU A 198 -11.32 14.85 -21.00
C LEU A 198 -11.51 16.36 -21.24
N ALA A 199 -12.67 16.91 -20.86
CA ALA A 199 -12.96 18.34 -20.99
C ALA A 199 -12.01 19.25 -20.18
N ASP A 200 -11.34 18.71 -19.17
CA ASP A 200 -10.37 19.41 -18.33
C ASP A 200 -8.91 19.17 -18.78
N MET A 201 -8.69 18.23 -19.71
CA MET A 201 -7.37 17.96 -20.29
C MET A 201 -6.93 19.14 -21.17
N ARG A 202 -5.66 19.52 -21.11
CA ARG A 202 -5.03 20.62 -21.87
C ARG A 202 -3.73 20.14 -22.48
N GLY A 203 -3.38 20.69 -23.64
CA GLY A 203 -2.26 20.22 -24.47
C GLY A 203 -2.62 18.94 -25.20
#